data_AF-A0A5B9CTX6-F1
#
_entry.id   AF-A0A5B9CTX6-F1
#
_cell.length_a   1.000
_cell.length_b   1.000
_cell.length_c   1.000
_cell.angle_alpha   90.00
_cell.angle_beta   90.00
_cell.angle_gamma   90.00
#
_symmetry.space_group_name_H-M   'P 1'
#
loop_
_entity.id
_entity.type
_entity.pdbx_description
1 polymer ?
#
loop_
_entity_poly.entity_id
_entity_poly.type
_entity_poly.pdbx_seq_one_letter_code
_entity_poly.pdbx_strand_id
1 'polypeptide(L)'
;MNKIIITTLLLGTGLIAAGCEKTYSVAEFKKDKKLMEEWGARCGFSGTSKNCENLRVAALELQKERQAKIDEENRKRREEWEKKQQEEEAKRNAEYEKNRAQQKRDNNFDP
;
A
#
# COMPACT_ATOMS: atom_id res chain seq x y z
N MET A 1 -0.15 40.60 -51.38
CA MET A 1 -0.68 40.50 -50.01
C MET A 1 -1.63 39.32 -49.98
N ASN A 2 -1.21 38.17 -49.43
CA ASN A 2 -2.00 36.93 -49.22
C ASN A 2 -1.12 35.81 -48.63
N LYS A 3 0.20 35.87 -48.86
CA LYS A 3 1.16 34.87 -48.35
C LYS A 3 1.38 34.95 -46.84
N ILE A 4 1.29 36.16 -46.26
CA ILE A 4 1.52 36.40 -44.81
C ILE A 4 0.35 35.85 -43.97
N ILE A 5 -0.88 35.88 -44.49
CA ILE A 5 -2.08 35.42 -43.77
C ILE A 5 -2.09 33.90 -43.65
N ILE A 6 -1.66 33.18 -44.69
CA ILE A 6 -1.62 31.71 -44.70
C ILE A 6 -0.56 31.19 -43.71
N THR A 7 0.59 31.85 -43.59
CA THR A 7 1.63 31.46 -42.62
C THR A 7 1.23 31.76 -41.18
N THR A 8 0.47 32.84 -40.92
CA THR A 8 -0.07 33.09 -39.57
C THR A 8 -1.15 32.08 -39.19
N LEU A 9 -1.99 31.65 -40.14
CA LEU A 9 -3.03 30.65 -39.90
C LEU A 9 -2.46 29.26 -39.58
N LEU A 10 -1.39 28.85 -40.27
CA LEU A 10 -0.68 27.58 -40.04
C LEU A 10 0.11 27.55 -38.73
N LEU A 11 0.66 28.69 -38.30
CA LEU A 11 1.32 28.80 -36.99
C LEU A 11 0.30 28.84 -35.84
N GLY A 12 -0.91 29.37 -36.08
CA GLY A 12 -1.99 29.41 -35.10
C GLY A 12 -2.56 28.03 -34.72
N THR A 13 -2.64 27.09 -35.66
CA THR A 13 -3.05 25.70 -35.36
C THR A 13 -1.97 24.88 -34.68
N GLY A 14 -0.69 25.19 -34.89
CA GLY A 14 0.44 24.58 -34.16
C GLY A 14 0.60 25.09 -32.72
N LEU A 15 0.21 26.34 -32.45
CA LEU A 15 0.31 26.98 -31.12
C LEU A 15 -0.78 26.53 -30.13
N ILE A 16 -1.89 25.95 -30.59
CA ILE A 16 -2.93 25.41 -29.71
C ILE A 16 -2.47 24.11 -29.01
N ALA A 17 -1.46 23.42 -29.54
CA ALA A 17 -0.88 22.24 -28.89
C ALA A 17 -0.04 22.58 -27.64
N ALA A 18 0.35 23.85 -27.45
CA ALA A 18 1.11 24.29 -26.27
C ALA A 18 0.26 24.46 -24.99
N GLY A 19 -1.05 24.21 -25.05
CA GLY A 19 -1.98 24.33 -23.91
C GLY A 19 -2.73 23.06 -23.52
N CYS A 20 -2.63 21.97 -24.28
CA CYS A 20 -3.28 20.69 -23.93
C CYS A 20 -2.28 19.80 -23.17
N GLU A 21 -2.13 20.03 -21.86
CA GLU A 21 -1.50 19.02 -21.01
C GLU A 21 -2.25 17.69 -21.14
N LYS A 22 -1.53 16.62 -21.50
CA LYS A 22 -2.10 15.27 -21.57
C LYS A 22 -2.80 14.97 -20.25
N THR A 23 -4.07 14.57 -20.32
CA THR A 23 -4.76 14.03 -19.14
C THR A 23 -4.35 12.58 -18.94
N TYR A 24 -3.65 12.30 -17.85
CA TYR A 24 -3.24 10.95 -17.46
C TYR A 24 -4.34 10.30 -16.64
N SER A 25 -4.62 9.03 -16.94
CA SER A 25 -5.56 8.22 -16.17
C SER A 25 -5.00 7.80 -14.81
N VAL A 26 -5.89 7.41 -13.89
CA VAL A 26 -5.52 6.81 -12.60
C VAL A 26 -4.64 5.57 -12.81
N ALA A 27 -4.96 4.74 -13.80
CA ALA A 27 -4.19 3.53 -14.09
C ALA A 27 -2.77 3.82 -14.58
N GLU A 28 -2.56 4.88 -15.36
CA GLU A 28 -1.22 5.34 -15.77
C GLU A 28 -0.41 5.79 -14.55
N PHE A 29 -1.00 6.62 -13.67
CA PHE A 29 -0.34 7.05 -12.43
C PHE A 29 0.04 5.88 -11.51
N LYS A 30 -0.81 4.85 -11.39
CA LYS A 30 -0.50 3.68 -10.55
C LYS A 30 0.68 2.84 -11.07
N LYS A 31 0.92 2.84 -12.39
CA LYS A 31 1.97 2.03 -13.03
C LYS A 31 3.30 2.77 -13.11
N ASP A 32 3.27 4.09 -13.27
CA ASP A 32 4.47 4.90 -13.46
C ASP A 32 4.78 5.76 -12.23
N LYS A 33 5.75 5.29 -11.45
CA LYS A 33 6.23 5.99 -10.25
C LYS A 33 6.84 7.35 -10.56
N LYS A 34 7.56 7.49 -11.69
CA LYS A 34 8.22 8.75 -12.05
C LYS A 34 7.17 9.80 -12.42
N LEU A 35 6.13 9.38 -13.15
CA LEU A 35 4.98 10.24 -13.47
C LEU A 35 4.27 10.70 -12.19
N MET A 36 4.08 9.79 -11.22
CA MET A 36 3.46 10.13 -9.94
C MET A 36 4.29 11.14 -9.13
N GLU A 37 5.62 11.00 -9.11
CA GLU A 37 6.52 11.93 -8.42
C GLU A 37 6.55 13.31 -9.08
N GLU A 38 6.66 13.36 -10.41
CA GLU A 38 6.68 14.60 -11.19
C GLU A 38 5.38 15.38 -10.99
N TRP A 39 4.24 14.71 -11.15
CA TRP A 39 2.94 15.33 -10.93
C TRP A 39 2.69 15.64 -9.46
N GLY A 40 3.23 14.86 -8.52
CA GLY A 40 3.21 15.18 -7.10
C GLY A 40 3.86 16.53 -6.81
N ALA A 41 5.05 16.76 -7.37
CA ALA A 41 5.76 18.03 -7.24
C ALA A 41 5.00 19.19 -7.92
N ARG A 42 4.44 18.95 -9.12
CA ARG A 42 3.65 19.96 -9.86
C ARG A 42 2.35 20.33 -9.17
N CYS A 43 1.62 19.35 -8.64
CA CYS A 43 0.33 19.55 -8.01
C CYS A 43 0.46 20.18 -6.62
N GLY A 44 1.54 19.86 -5.89
CA GLY A 44 1.69 20.26 -4.49
C GLY A 44 0.45 19.91 -3.67
N PHE A 45 0.11 20.77 -2.69
CA PHE A 45 -1.08 20.56 -1.87
C PHE A 45 -2.37 21.06 -2.56
N SER A 46 -2.29 22.18 -3.29
CA SER A 46 -3.46 22.92 -3.77
C SER A 46 -3.79 22.76 -5.26
N GLY A 47 -3.00 21.99 -6.03
CA GLY A 47 -3.23 21.82 -7.46
C GLY A 47 -4.59 21.17 -7.76
N THR A 48 -5.37 21.78 -8.64
CA THR A 48 -6.77 21.39 -8.94
C THR A 48 -6.97 20.85 -10.35
N SER A 49 -5.91 20.68 -11.14
CA SER A 49 -6.03 20.12 -12.50
C SER A 49 -6.58 18.69 -12.46
N LYS A 50 -7.17 18.22 -13.57
CA LYS A 50 -7.70 16.85 -13.65
C LYS A 50 -6.62 15.80 -13.37
N ASN A 51 -5.37 16.08 -13.76
CA ASN A 51 -4.23 15.23 -13.43
C ASN A 51 -3.92 15.20 -11.94
N CYS A 52 -4.05 16.33 -11.23
CA CYS A 52 -3.89 16.36 -9.78
C CYS A 52 -5.01 15.61 -9.05
N GLU A 53 -6.23 15.62 -9.57
CA GLU A 53 -7.32 14.79 -9.06
C GLU A 53 -7.02 13.30 -9.28
N ASN A 54 -6.69 12.91 -10.51
CA ASN A 54 -6.38 11.52 -10.87
C ASN A 54 -5.17 10.98 -10.10
N LEU A 55 -4.15 11.82 -9.88
CA LEU A 55 -2.98 11.51 -9.05
C LEU A 55 -3.38 11.19 -7.61
N ARG A 56 -4.24 12.01 -7.00
CA ARG A 56 -4.70 11.80 -5.61
C ARG A 56 -5.52 10.52 -5.48
N VAL A 57 -6.38 10.25 -6.45
CA VAL A 57 -7.14 8.99 -6.51
C VAL A 57 -6.18 7.79 -6.62
N ALA A 58 -5.21 7.86 -7.54
CA ALA A 58 -4.20 6.80 -7.70
C ALA A 58 -3.39 6.56 -6.41
N ALA A 59 -2.96 7.64 -5.74
CA ALA A 59 -2.22 7.55 -4.49
C ALA A 59 -3.05 6.91 -3.36
N LEU A 60 -4.33 7.29 -3.25
CA LEU A 60 -5.26 6.73 -2.26
C LEU A 60 -5.53 5.23 -2.51
N GLU A 61 -5.74 4.83 -3.76
CA GLU A 61 -5.91 3.41 -4.12
C GLU A 61 -4.67 2.59 -3.76
N LEU A 62 -3.47 3.07 -4.11
CA LEU A 62 -2.22 2.40 -3.76
C LEU A 62 -2.02 2.33 -2.25
N GLN A 63 -2.42 3.36 -1.50
CA GLN A 63 -2.37 3.34 -0.04
C GLN A 63 -3.30 2.27 0.53
N LYS A 64 -4.54 2.17 0.04
CA LYS A 64 -5.50 1.13 0.45
C LYS A 64 -4.98 -0.28 0.13
N GLU A 65 -4.41 -0.48 -1.04
CA GLU A 65 -3.80 -1.76 -1.43
C GLU A 65 -2.63 -2.15 -0.51
N ARG A 66 -1.76 -1.19 -0.16
CA ARG A 66 -0.67 -1.41 0.80
C ARG A 66 -1.20 -1.73 2.18
N GLN A 67 -2.20 -0.98 2.66
CA GLN A 67 -2.79 -1.19 3.97
C GLN A 67 -3.42 -2.58 4.07
N ALA A 68 -4.18 -3.01 3.06
CA ALA A 68 -4.77 -4.34 3.03
C ALA A 68 -3.73 -5.47 3.10
N LYS A 69 -2.57 -5.29 2.44
CA LYS A 69 -1.45 -6.26 2.54
C LYS A 69 -0.86 -6.31 3.96
N ILE A 70 -0.63 -5.14 4.55
CA ILE A 70 -0.10 -5.03 5.92
C ILE A 70 -1.08 -5.67 6.93
N ASP A 71 -2.37 -5.41 6.79
CA ASP A 71 -3.40 -5.95 7.68
C ASP A 71 -3.47 -7.48 7.58
N GLU A 72 -3.36 -8.02 6.37
CA GLU A 72 -3.31 -9.46 6.12
C GLU A 72 -2.03 -10.11 6.70
N GLU A 73 -0.87 -9.49 6.52
CA GLU A 73 0.39 -9.96 7.11
C GLU A 73 0.34 -9.92 8.65
N ASN A 74 -0.23 -8.87 9.23
CA ASN A 74 -0.42 -8.74 10.67
C ASN A 74 -1.38 -9.78 11.20
N ARG A 75 -2.45 -10.11 10.45
CA ARG A 75 -3.39 -11.18 10.80
C ARG A 75 -2.68 -12.53 10.86
N LYS A 76 -1.92 -12.88 9.83
CA LYS A 76 -1.13 -14.13 9.81
C LYS A 76 -0.15 -14.20 10.97
N ARG A 77 0.55 -13.11 11.26
CA ARG A 77 1.49 -13.02 12.38
C ARG A 77 0.80 -13.25 13.73
N ARG A 78 -0.40 -12.69 13.93
CA ARG A 78 -1.19 -12.91 15.16
C ARG A 78 -1.63 -14.37 15.28
N GLU A 79 -2.17 -14.96 14.22
CA GLU A 79 -2.58 -16.37 14.20
C GLU A 79 -1.40 -17.32 14.49
N GLU A 80 -0.22 -17.04 13.93
CA GLU A 80 1.00 -17.81 14.22
C GLU A 80 1.46 -17.64 15.68
N TRP A 81 1.42 -16.42 16.19
CA TRP A 81 1.81 -16.12 17.57
C TRP A 81 0.86 -16.79 18.57
N GLU A 82 -0.45 -16.75 18.34
CA GLU A 82 -1.46 -17.42 19.15
C GLU A 82 -1.24 -18.94 19.17
N LYS A 83 -0.96 -19.56 18.02
CA LYS A 83 -0.64 -21.01 17.96
C LYS A 83 0.61 -21.35 18.76
N LYS A 84 1.67 -20.53 18.66
CA LYS A 84 2.90 -20.73 19.44
C LYS A 84 2.63 -20.62 20.93
N GLN A 85 1.85 -19.64 21.36
CA GLN A 85 1.46 -19.48 22.76
C GLN A 85 0.66 -20.68 23.27
N GLN A 86 -0.31 -21.15 22.50
CA GLN A 86 -1.08 -22.35 22.84
C GLN A 86 -0.20 -23.61 22.93
N GLU A 87 0.74 -23.78 21.99
CA GLU A 87 1.67 -24.91 22.01
C GLU A 87 2.61 -24.85 23.23
N GLU A 88 3.15 -23.68 23.54
CA GLU A 88 3.98 -23.47 24.73
C GLU A 88 3.20 -23.69 26.03
N GLU A 89 1.96 -23.20 26.10
CA GLU A 89 1.09 -23.43 27.25
C GLU A 89 0.75 -24.91 27.43
N ALA A 90 0.43 -25.62 26.33
CA ALA A 90 0.20 -27.06 26.37
C ALA A 90 1.44 -27.83 26.84
N LYS A 91 2.64 -27.44 26.40
CA LYS A 91 3.91 -28.03 26.86
C LYS A 91 4.12 -27.80 28.36
N ARG A 92 3.93 -26.56 28.84
CA ARG A 92 4.05 -26.23 30.27
C ARG A 92 3.04 -27.00 31.12
N ASN A 93 1.79 -27.09 30.67
CA ASN A 93 0.75 -27.82 31.39
C ASN A 93 1.06 -29.33 31.43
N ALA A 94 1.53 -29.91 30.33
CA ALA A 94 1.95 -31.32 30.30
C ALA A 94 3.15 -31.59 31.21
N GLU A 95 4.12 -30.67 31.26
CA GLU A 95 5.26 -30.75 32.18
C GLU A 95 4.82 -30.63 33.64
N TYR A 96 3.94 -29.68 33.95
CA TYR A 96 3.36 -29.51 35.28
C TYR A 96 2.65 -30.78 35.75
N GLU A 97 1.81 -31.39 34.92
CA GLU A 97 1.12 -32.64 35.26
C GLU A 97 2.10 -33.82 35.43
N LYS A 98 3.16 -33.90 34.62
CA LYS A 98 4.23 -34.90 34.81
C LYS A 98 4.92 -34.73 36.16
N ASN A 99 5.33 -33.51 36.50
CA ASN A 99 6.00 -33.19 37.76
C ASN A 99 5.10 -33.46 38.96
N ARG A 100 3.81 -33.11 38.86
CA ARG A 100 2.79 -33.40 39.87
C ARG A 100 2.59 -34.90 40.06
N ALA A 101 2.54 -35.67 38.97
CA ALA A 101 2.42 -37.12 39.03
C ALA A 101 3.67 -37.77 39.63
N GLN A 102 4.86 -37.28 39.30
CA GLN A 102 6.13 -37.73 39.89
C GLN A 102 6.16 -37.45 41.39
N GLN A 103 5.85 -36.22 41.81
CA GLN A 103 5.81 -35.84 43.23
C GLN A 103 4.82 -36.70 44.04
N LYS A 104 3.65 -37.01 43.48
CA LYS A 104 2.69 -37.94 44.12
C LYS A 104 3.25 -39.35 44.25
N ARG A 105 4.02 -39.85 43.26
CA ARG A 105 4.68 -41.16 43.36
C ARG A 105 5.74 -41.16 44.44
N ASP A 106 6.60 -40.14 44.46
CA ASP A 106 7.71 -40.04 45.39
C ASP A 106 7.19 -39.92 46.84
N ASN A 107 6.17 -39.08 47.08
CA ASN A 107 5.54 -38.94 48.40
C ASN A 107 4.75 -40.18 48.85
N ASN A 108 4.33 -41.06 47.94
CA ASN A 108 3.67 -42.33 48.28
C ASN A 108 4.67 -43.49 48.47
N PHE A 109 5.96 -43.27 48.19
CA PHE A 109 7.02 -44.27 48.33
C PHE A 109 7.93 -44.03 49.56
N ASP A 110 7.59 -43.03 50.39
CA ASP A 110 8.20 -42.82 51.71
C ASP A 110 7.36 -43.58 52.78
N PRO A 111 7.81 -44.75 53.27
CA PRO A 111 7.13 -45.51 54.33
C PRO A 111 7.27 -44.89 55.73
#